data_AF-A0A427XL85-F1
#
_entry.id   AF-A0A427XL85-F1
#
_cell.length_a   1.000
_cell.length_b   1.000
_cell.length_c   1.000
_cell.angle_alpha   90.00
_cell.angle_beta   90.00
_cell.angle_gamma   90.00
#
_symmetry.space_group_name_H-M   'P 1'
#
loop_
_entity.id
_entity.type
_entity.pdbx_description
1 polymer ?
#
loop_
_entity_poly.entity_id
_entity_poly.type
_entity_poly.pdbx_seq_one_letter_code
_entity_poly.pdbx_strand_id
1 'polypeptide(L)'
;MVASGGQDMHWEIGGWPWDVCAGICILTEAGGVTFGGKDSSLSGEVDAERLACRKYVFVRAIAPAEGETTFETQRRFVKEFYDTTGSIEP
;
A
#
# COMPACT_ATOMS: atom_id res chain seq x y z
N MET A 1 10.29 8.16 -1.00
CA MET A 1 10.81 7.83 0.35
C MET A 1 10.53 6.38 0.76
N VAL A 2 9.34 5.84 0.46
CA VAL A 2 9.01 4.43 0.78
C VAL A 2 9.89 3.42 0.04
N ALA A 3 9.94 3.49 -1.30
CA ALA A 3 10.73 2.55 -2.11
C ALA A 3 12.24 2.59 -1.80
N SER A 4 12.75 3.76 -1.42
CA SER A 4 14.15 3.95 -1.02
C SER A 4 14.43 3.54 0.44
N GLY A 5 13.43 3.06 1.19
CA GLY A 5 13.56 2.65 2.59
C GLY A 5 13.64 3.79 3.61
N GLY A 6 13.42 5.04 3.19
CA GLY A 6 13.42 6.20 4.10
C GLY A 6 12.10 6.38 4.87
N GLN A 7 11.05 5.66 4.47
CA GLN A 7 9.76 5.56 5.17
C GLN A 7 9.27 4.11 5.08
N ASP A 8 8.66 3.60 6.15
CA ASP A 8 8.05 2.27 6.13
C ASP A 8 6.74 2.24 5.34
N MET A 9 5.97 3.32 5.43
CA MET A 9 4.67 3.47 4.78
C MET A 9 4.34 4.94 4.47
N HIS A 10 3.56 5.15 3.41
CA HIS A 10 2.97 6.45 3.06
C HIS A 10 1.51 6.25 2.65
N TRP A 11 0.62 7.16 3.08
CA TRP A 11 -0.80 7.16 2.71
C TRP A 11 -1.12 8.42 1.92
N GLU A 12 -1.63 8.24 0.70
CA GLU A 12 -2.03 9.30 -0.22
C GLU A 12 -3.54 9.23 -0.49
N ILE A 13 -4.24 10.37 -0.37
CA ILE A 13 -5.68 10.50 -0.64
C ILE A 13 -5.89 11.61 -1.66
N GLY A 14 -6.68 11.34 -2.71
CA GLY A 14 -6.98 12.29 -3.77
C GLY A 14 -5.95 12.35 -4.90
N GLY A 15 -4.99 11.42 -4.93
CA GLY A 15 -4.08 11.24 -6.07
C GLY A 15 -4.78 10.61 -7.27
N TRP A 16 -4.46 11.05 -8.48
CA TRP A 16 -4.92 10.39 -9.70
C TRP A 16 -4.00 9.23 -10.07
N PRO A 17 -4.47 8.26 -10.87
CA PRO A 17 -3.63 7.16 -11.33
C PRO A 17 -2.30 7.61 -11.91
N TRP A 18 -2.29 8.71 -12.68
CA TRP A 18 -1.07 9.25 -13.30
C TRP A 18 -0.13 9.95 -12.32
N ASP A 19 -0.61 10.36 -11.15
CA ASP A 19 0.24 10.94 -10.09
C ASP A 19 1.02 9.85 -9.34
N VAL A 20 0.47 8.63 -9.27
CA VAL A 20 1.02 7.52 -8.46
C VAL A 20 1.64 6.38 -9.28
N CYS A 21 1.28 6.22 -10.56
CA CYS A 21 1.64 5.03 -11.34
C CYS A 21 3.15 4.77 -11.40
N ALA A 22 3.95 5.80 -11.68
CA ALA A 22 5.41 5.67 -11.73
C ALA A 22 5.98 5.24 -10.37
N GLY A 23 5.45 5.80 -9.28
CA GLY A 23 5.85 5.44 -7.92
C GLY A 23 5.48 4.00 -7.57
N ILE A 24 4.31 3.52 -8.00
CA ILE A 24 3.85 2.13 -7.79
C ILE A 24 4.79 1.15 -8.51
N CYS A 25 5.20 1.42 -9.75
CA CYS A 25 6.14 0.57 -10.47
C CYS A 25 7.47 0.43 -9.71
N ILE A 26 8.07 1.57 -9.32
CA ILE A 26 9.34 1.59 -8.57
C ILE A 26 9.20 0.87 -7.23
N LEU A 27 8.10 1.10 -6.51
CA LEU A 27 7.84 0.44 -5.23
C LEU A 27 7.73 -1.08 -5.39
N THR A 28 7.04 -1.53 -6.44
CA THR A 28 6.86 -2.95 -6.76
C THR A 28 8.20 -3.61 -7.06
N GLU A 29 9.04 -2.96 -7.88
CA GLU A 29 10.41 -3.44 -8.17
C GLU A 29 11.29 -3.49 -6.93
N ALA A 30 11.07 -2.59 -5.96
CA ALA A 30 11.74 -2.59 -4.67
C ALA A 30 11.17 -3.62 -3.65
N GLY A 31 10.20 -4.45 -4.05
CA GLY A 31 9.55 -5.45 -3.20
C GLY A 31 8.51 -4.86 -2.22
N GLY A 32 8.12 -3.60 -2.42
CA GLY A 32 7.00 -2.98 -1.73
C GLY A 32 5.67 -3.37 -2.35
N VAL A 33 4.59 -2.97 -1.68
CA VAL A 33 3.22 -3.26 -2.09
C VAL A 33 2.35 -2.01 -1.97
N THR A 34 1.39 -1.89 -2.87
CA THR A 34 0.37 -0.84 -2.81
C THR A 34 -0.95 -1.47 -2.35
N PHE A 35 -1.67 -0.79 -1.47
CA PHE A 35 -3.02 -1.09 -1.01
C PHE A 35 -3.97 0.06 -1.33
N GLY A 36 -5.27 -0.20 -1.39
CA GLY A 36 -6.31 0.82 -1.53
C GLY A 36 -6.72 1.36 -0.16
N GLY A 37 -7.83 2.08 -0.06
CA GLY A 37 -8.39 2.51 1.23
C GLY A 37 -8.78 1.36 2.18
N LYS A 38 -9.15 1.70 3.42
CA LYS A 38 -9.50 0.76 4.50
C LYS A 38 -10.48 -0.36 4.08
N ASP A 39 -11.49 0.00 3.30
CA ASP A 39 -12.56 -0.94 2.88
C ASP A 39 -12.22 -1.72 1.60
N SER A 40 -11.03 -1.50 1.02
CA SER A 40 -10.60 -2.16 -0.21
C SER A 40 -10.02 -3.55 0.05
N SER A 41 -10.01 -4.39 -0.99
CA SER A 41 -9.29 -5.66 -0.96
C SER A 41 -7.81 -5.45 -0.62
N LEU A 42 -7.30 -6.25 0.32
CA LEU A 42 -5.89 -6.31 0.68
C LEU A 42 -5.10 -7.34 -0.16
N SER A 43 -5.47 -7.55 -1.42
CA SER A 43 -4.78 -8.45 -2.34
C SER A 43 -3.39 -7.95 -2.77
N GLY A 44 -3.13 -6.65 -2.62
CA GLY A 44 -1.92 -6.00 -3.14
C GLY A 44 -1.87 -5.86 -4.66
N GLU A 45 -2.87 -6.38 -5.38
CA GLU A 45 -2.93 -6.28 -6.83
C GLU A 45 -3.20 -4.82 -7.27
N VAL A 46 -2.56 -4.44 -8.37
CA VAL A 46 -2.70 -3.12 -8.98
C VAL A 46 -3.53 -3.28 -10.26
N ASP A 47 -4.84 -3.34 -10.08
CA ASP A 47 -5.83 -3.42 -11.16
C ASP A 47 -6.51 -2.07 -11.44
N ALA A 48 -7.48 -2.06 -12.35
CA ALA A 48 -8.22 -0.85 -12.70
C ALA A 48 -9.01 -0.27 -11.51
N GLU A 49 -9.55 -1.12 -10.64
CA GLU A 49 -10.26 -0.69 -9.42
C GLU A 49 -9.29 -0.01 -8.45
N ARG A 50 -8.11 -0.60 -8.24
CA ARG A 50 -7.07 -0.03 -7.39
C ARG A 50 -6.59 1.30 -7.92
N LEU A 51 -6.40 1.42 -9.23
CA LEU A 51 -6.01 2.70 -9.82
C LEU A 51 -7.14 3.73 -9.72
N ALA A 52 -8.40 3.34 -9.79
CA ALA A 52 -9.54 4.26 -9.69
C ALA A 52 -9.93 4.66 -8.25
N CYS A 53 -9.42 4.00 -7.21
CA CYS A 53 -9.92 4.16 -5.84
C CYS A 53 -9.56 5.48 -5.13
N ARG A 54 -8.66 6.29 -5.69
CA ARG A 54 -8.23 7.61 -5.15
C ARG A 54 -7.60 7.59 -3.76
N LYS A 55 -7.37 6.41 -3.16
CA LYS A 55 -6.79 6.22 -1.83
C LYS A 55 -5.71 5.15 -1.92
N TYR A 56 -4.46 5.51 -1.71
CA TYR A 56 -3.33 4.60 -1.89
C TYR A 56 -2.51 4.52 -0.62
N VAL A 57 -2.24 3.31 -0.16
CA VAL A 57 -1.26 3.08 0.90
C VAL A 57 -0.08 2.31 0.32
N PHE A 58 1.11 2.88 0.47
CA PHE A 58 2.35 2.32 -0.03
C PHE A 58 3.12 1.75 1.14
N VAL A 59 3.51 0.48 1.09
CA VAL A 59 4.27 -0.18 2.13
C VAL A 59 5.58 -0.70 1.52
N ARG A 60 6.71 -0.42 2.16
CA ARG A 60 8.01 -0.93 1.69
C ARG A 60 8.12 -2.45 1.85
N ALA A 61 9.20 -3.04 1.35
CA ALA A 61 9.52 -4.44 1.61
C ALA A 61 9.60 -4.77 3.11
N ILE A 62 8.74 -5.70 3.51
CA ILE A 62 8.62 -6.47 4.75
C ILE A 62 9.61 -7.64 4.86
N ALA A 63 10.59 -7.67 5.77
CA ALA A 63 11.21 -8.98 6.05
C ALA A 63 10.12 -9.94 6.59
N PRO A 64 10.07 -11.21 6.13
CA PRO A 64 9.04 -12.14 6.58
C PRO A 64 9.19 -12.41 8.09
N ALA A 65 8.06 -12.40 8.80
CA ALA A 65 7.99 -12.89 10.18
C ALA A 65 7.93 -14.45 10.21
N GLU A 66 8.12 -15.04 11.37
CA GLU A 66 8.04 -16.51 11.52
C GLU A 66 6.66 -17.02 11.08
N GLY A 67 6.65 -17.88 10.05
CA GLY A 67 5.41 -18.43 9.49
C GLY A 67 4.64 -17.50 8.54
N GLU A 68 5.16 -16.31 8.21
CA GLU A 68 4.58 -15.38 7.25
C GLU A 68 5.50 -15.18 6.03
N THR A 69 4.91 -14.94 4.86
CA THR A 69 5.61 -14.37 3.70
C THR A 69 5.80 -12.86 3.88
N THR A 70 6.72 -12.26 3.12
CA THR A 70 6.89 -10.80 3.05
C THR A 70 5.57 -10.07 2.81
N PHE A 71 4.77 -10.59 1.88
CA PHE A 71 3.46 -10.02 1.55
C PHE A 71 2.48 -10.12 2.71
N GLU A 72 2.42 -11.26 3.41
CA GLU A 72 1.55 -11.42 4.58
C GLU A 72 1.93 -10.48 5.72
N THR A 73 3.21 -10.27 5.96
CA THR A 73 3.70 -9.29 6.94
C THR A 73 3.31 -7.86 6.53
N GLN A 74 3.46 -7.47 5.25
CA GLN A 74 3.00 -6.17 4.75
C GLN A 74 1.48 -6.00 4.87
N ARG A 75 0.72 -7.05 4.56
CA ARG A 75 -0.74 -7.08 4.65
C ARG A 75 -1.23 -6.96 6.09
N ARG A 76 -0.58 -7.64 7.03
CA ARG A 76 -0.89 -7.52 8.45
C ARG A 76 -0.57 -6.11 8.96
N PHE A 77 0.60 -5.58 8.58
CA PHE A 77 1.02 -4.23 8.95
C PHE A 77 0.01 -3.15 8.50
N VAL A 78 -0.46 -3.19 7.25
CA VAL A 78 -1.46 -2.22 6.78
C VAL A 78 -2.83 -2.42 7.44
N LYS A 79 -3.20 -3.67 7.76
CA LYS A 79 -4.46 -3.96 8.45
C LYS A 79 -4.46 -3.40 9.86
N GLU A 80 -3.37 -3.60 10.62
CA GLU A 80 -3.19 -3.02 11.96
C GLU A 80 -3.27 -1.49 11.90
N PHE A 81 -2.67 -0.86 10.88
CA PHE A 81 -2.82 0.58 10.66
C PHE A 81 -4.29 0.97 10.44
N TYR A 82 -5.02 0.27 9.58
CA TYR A 82 -6.44 0.54 9.33
C TYR A 82 -7.34 0.37 10.55
N ASP A 83 -7.06 -0.58 11.44
CA ASP A 83 -7.84 -0.76 12.66
C ASP A 83 -7.73 0.44 13.60
N THR A 84 -6.68 1.26 13.47
CA THR A 84 -6.47 2.49 14.25
C THR A 84 -7.02 3.76 13.59
N THR A 85 -7.44 3.71 12.32
CA THR A 85 -7.89 4.89 11.57
C THR A 85 -9.39 4.88 11.29
N GLY A 86 -9.99 6.07 11.29
CA GLY A 86 -11.35 6.29 10.77
C GLY A 86 -11.37 6.29 9.24
N SER A 87 -12.48 5.86 8.65
CA SER A 87 -12.72 6.08 7.22
C SER A 87 -13.10 7.53 6.98
N ILE A 88 -12.56 8.12 5.91
CA ILE A 88 -12.89 9.48 5.47
C ILE A 88 -13.48 9.35 4.06
N GLU A 89 -14.68 9.88 3.85
CA GLU A 89 -15.27 10.02 2.51
C GLU A 89 -14.69 11.27 1.82
N PRO A 90 -14.42 11.23 0.50
CA PRO A 90 -13.91 12.38 -0.24
C PRO A 90 -14.85 13.59 -0.25
#